data_AF-A0A3M1XTR7-F1
#
_entry.id   AF-A0A3M1XTR7-F1
#
_cell.length_a   1.000
_cell.length_b   1.000
_cell.length_c   1.000
_cell.angle_alpha   90.00
_cell.angle_beta   90.00
_cell.angle_gamma   90.00
#
_symmetry.space_group_name_H-M   'P 1'
#
loop_
_entity.id
_entity.type
_entity.pdbx_description
1 polymer ?
#
loop_
_entity_poly.entity_id
_entity_poly.type
_entity_poly.pdbx_seq_one_letter_code
_entity_poly.pdbx_strand_id
1 'polypeptide(L)'
;EIMTQPIMQGIKDEGVDCKVIKLRATPMSVAIKEFWKSRGLLVGSPTLNNEVFPSVAEFITHLRGLRPSDRIAGAFGSYGWGGGAVKWLYQELKNMKLETVEPGFEVKYRPSDEEIDGCYEFGRNFAKAVKEYHKKFQ
;
A
#
# COMPACT_ATOMS: atom_id res chain seq x y z
N GLU A 1 -9.75 2.33 -5.70
CA GLU A 1 -10.53 3.52 -5.31
C GLU A 1 -11.56 3.16 -4.24
N ILE A 2 -12.46 2.19 -4.49
CA ILE A 2 -13.43 1.70 -3.47
C ILE A 2 -12.73 1.22 -2.20
N MET A 3 -11.73 0.34 -2.31
CA MET A 3 -10.95 -0.15 -1.15
C MET A 3 -10.14 0.95 -0.45
N THR A 4 -9.77 2.01 -1.17
CA THR A 4 -8.82 3.02 -0.68
C THR A 4 -9.43 3.88 0.43
N GLN A 5 -10.71 4.22 0.32
CA GLN A 5 -11.42 5.05 1.29
C GLN A 5 -11.55 4.40 2.68
N PRO A 6 -12.08 3.16 2.82
CA PRO A 6 -12.16 2.50 4.12
C PRO A 6 -10.77 2.26 4.75
N ILE A 7 -9.76 1.89 3.95
CA ILE A 7 -8.37 1.77 4.44
C ILE A 7 -7.87 3.10 5.03
N MET A 8 -8.05 4.19 4.28
CA MET A 8 -7.66 5.53 4.74
C MET A 8 -8.39 5.90 6.04
N GLN A 9 -9.68 5.60 6.13
CA GLN A 9 -10.49 5.86 7.32
C GLN A 9 -9.96 5.09 8.53
N GLY A 10 -9.71 3.78 8.38
CA GLY A 10 -9.14 2.96 9.45
C GLY A 10 -7.77 3.45 9.92
N ILE A 11 -6.93 3.94 9.02
CA ILE A 11 -5.64 4.53 9.40
C ILE A 11 -5.83 5.80 10.25
N LYS A 12 -6.73 6.67 9.83
CA LYS A 12 -6.99 7.95 10.51
C LYS A 12 -7.62 7.75 11.89
N ASP A 13 -8.54 6.79 12.03
CA ASP A 13 -9.19 6.49 13.30
C ASP A 13 -8.23 5.88 14.33
N GLU A 14 -7.09 5.35 13.89
CA GLU A 14 -5.97 4.94 14.75
C GLU A 14 -5.02 6.10 15.10
N GLY A 15 -5.36 7.34 14.72
CA GLY A 15 -4.60 8.55 15.05
C GLY A 15 -3.35 8.77 14.19
N VAL A 16 -3.27 8.14 13.01
CA VAL A 16 -2.14 8.30 12.08
C VAL A 16 -2.58 9.11 10.87
N ASP A 17 -1.82 10.14 10.51
CA ASP A 17 -2.11 10.92 9.29
C ASP A 17 -1.95 10.05 8.03
N CYS A 18 -2.84 10.22 7.07
CA CYS A 18 -2.89 9.41 5.86
C CYS A 18 -3.14 10.28 4.64
N LYS A 19 -2.20 10.21 3.68
CA LYS A 19 -2.29 10.88 2.39
C LYS A 19 -2.46 9.86 1.26
N VAL A 20 -3.57 9.99 0.54
CA VAL A 20 -3.87 9.16 -0.63
C VAL A 20 -3.28 9.80 -1.88
N ILE A 21 -2.49 9.04 -2.63
CA ILE A 21 -1.88 9.48 -3.90
C ILE A 21 -2.42 8.64 -5.06
N LYS A 22 -3.13 9.28 -6.00
CA LYS A 22 -3.55 8.65 -7.26
C LYS A 22 -2.42 8.77 -8.27
N LEU A 23 -1.61 7.71 -8.42
CA LEU A 23 -0.41 7.70 -9.27
C LEU A 23 -0.68 8.11 -10.72
N ARG A 24 -1.80 7.69 -11.30
CA ARG A 24 -2.21 8.09 -12.66
C ARG A 24 -2.47 9.59 -12.85
N ALA A 25 -2.66 10.33 -11.76
CA ALA A 25 -3.02 11.74 -11.78
C ALA A 25 -2.04 12.61 -10.97
N THR A 26 -0.92 12.04 -10.54
CA THR A 26 0.08 12.72 -9.70
C THR A 26 1.45 12.59 -10.35
N PRO A 27 2.22 13.68 -10.51
CA PRO A 27 3.59 13.58 -10.99
C PRO A 27 4.44 12.67 -10.08
N MET A 28 5.29 11.84 -10.69
CA MET A 28 6.12 10.86 -9.97
C MET A 28 6.95 11.51 -8.85
N SER A 29 7.56 12.67 -9.11
CA SER A 29 8.35 13.41 -8.13
C SER A 29 7.54 13.84 -6.89
N VAL A 30 6.25 14.15 -7.06
CA VAL A 30 5.35 14.47 -5.95
C VAL A 30 5.04 13.21 -5.15
N ALA A 31 4.73 12.09 -5.80
CA ALA A 31 4.47 10.82 -5.12
C ALA A 31 5.69 10.38 -4.29
N ILE A 32 6.89 10.47 -4.86
CA ILE A 32 8.15 10.15 -4.18
C ILE A 32 8.42 11.09 -3.00
N LYS A 33 8.20 12.40 -3.18
CA LYS A 33 8.34 13.37 -2.08
C LYS A 33 7.41 13.03 -0.91
N GLU A 34 6.16 12.69 -1.19
CA GLU A 34 5.19 12.35 -0.13
C GLU A 34 5.52 11.01 0.53
N PHE A 35 6.01 10.02 -0.24
CA PHE A 35 6.59 8.82 0.34
C PHE A 35 7.69 9.20 1.34
N TRP A 36 8.69 10.01 0.95
CA TRP A 36 9.81 10.33 1.86
C TRP A 36 9.41 11.04 3.16
N LYS A 37 8.24 11.69 3.20
CA LYS A 37 7.69 12.27 4.44
C LYS A 37 6.98 11.26 5.34
N SER A 38 6.56 10.11 4.81
CA SER A 38 5.80 9.12 5.56
C SER A 38 6.70 8.07 6.21
N ARG A 39 6.24 7.49 7.33
CA ARG A 39 6.86 6.31 7.97
C ARG A 39 6.35 4.99 7.38
N GLY A 40 5.09 4.99 6.93
CA GLY A 40 4.39 3.86 6.34
C GLY A 40 4.05 4.09 4.87
N LEU A 41 3.99 3.00 4.09
CA LEU A 41 3.51 2.98 2.72
C LEU A 41 2.50 1.84 2.52
N LEU A 42 1.29 2.15 2.05
CA LEU A 42 0.40 1.15 1.45
C LEU A 42 0.35 1.35 -0.06
N VAL A 43 0.63 0.31 -0.83
CA VAL A 43 0.57 0.34 -2.30
C VAL A 43 -0.61 -0.49 -2.79
N GLY A 44 -1.51 0.16 -3.52
CA GLY A 44 -2.69 -0.46 -4.09
C GLY A 44 -2.54 -0.71 -5.59
N SER A 45 -2.83 -1.93 -6.06
CA SER A 45 -2.92 -2.22 -7.50
C SER A 45 -4.01 -3.24 -7.80
N PRO A 46 -4.81 -3.06 -8.87
CA PRO A 46 -5.50 -4.19 -9.47
C PRO A 46 -4.50 -5.12 -10.16
N THR A 47 -4.89 -6.37 -10.41
CA THR A 47 -4.21 -7.23 -11.39
C THR A 47 -4.63 -6.86 -12.80
N LEU A 48 -3.64 -6.57 -13.66
CA LEU A 48 -3.80 -6.39 -15.10
C LEU A 48 -2.86 -7.36 -15.83
N ASN A 49 -3.42 -8.30 -16.60
CA ASN A 49 -2.63 -9.29 -17.36
C ASN A 49 -1.62 -10.08 -16.50
N ASN A 50 -2.05 -10.53 -15.31
CA ASN A 50 -1.23 -11.20 -14.28
C ASN A 50 -0.11 -10.33 -13.67
N GLU A 51 -0.09 -9.03 -13.98
CA GLU A 51 0.88 -8.07 -13.49
C GLU A 51 0.20 -6.96 -12.68
N VAL A 52 1.02 -6.11 -12.05
CA VAL A 52 0.56 -4.86 -11.46
C VAL A 52 0.17 -3.83 -12.53
N PHE A 53 -0.61 -2.83 -12.14
CA PHE A 53 -0.99 -1.74 -13.03
C PHE A 53 0.24 -0.89 -13.42
N PRO A 54 0.37 -0.41 -14.67
CA PRO A 54 1.60 0.22 -15.17
C PRO A 54 2.12 1.40 -14.31
N SER A 55 1.25 2.31 -13.87
CA SER A 55 1.67 3.44 -13.04
C SER A 55 2.18 3.02 -11.65
N VAL A 56 1.74 1.86 -11.15
CA VAL A 56 2.23 1.28 -9.90
C VAL A 56 3.61 0.65 -10.15
N ALA A 57 3.76 -0.10 -11.24
CA ALA A 57 5.05 -0.68 -11.64
C ALA A 57 6.13 0.39 -11.81
N GLU A 58 5.79 1.51 -12.45
CA GLU A 58 6.66 2.66 -12.65
C GLU A 58 7.09 3.27 -11.31
N PHE A 59 6.13 3.50 -10.40
CA PHE A 59 6.40 4.04 -9.07
C PHE A 59 7.33 3.13 -8.26
N ILE A 60 7.07 1.82 -8.25
CA ILE A 60 7.88 0.84 -7.51
C ILE A 60 9.29 0.74 -8.11
N THR A 61 9.39 0.75 -9.44
CA THR A 61 10.69 0.73 -10.14
C THR A 61 11.53 1.96 -9.79
N HIS A 62 10.92 3.14 -9.83
CA HIS A 62 11.58 4.39 -9.47
C HIS A 62 11.99 4.39 -7.99
N LEU A 63 11.08 4.00 -7.09
CA LEU A 63 11.33 3.93 -5.66
C LEU A 63 12.48 2.98 -5.33
N ARG A 64 12.54 1.80 -5.95
CA ARG A 64 13.62 0.82 -5.79
C ARG A 64 14.99 1.39 -6.14
N GLY A 65 15.08 2.21 -7.19
CA GLY A 65 16.31 2.90 -7.57
C GLY A 65 16.82 3.87 -6.51
N LEU A 66 15.92 4.42 -5.70
CA LEU A 66 16.23 5.36 -4.61
C LEU A 66 16.58 4.66 -3.28
N ARG A 67 16.50 3.32 -3.23
CA ARG A 67 16.92 2.49 -2.08
C ARG A 67 16.35 2.98 -0.73
N PRO A 68 15.02 2.99 -0.56
CA PRO A 68 14.42 3.43 0.69
C PRO A 68 14.81 2.54 1.87
N SER A 69 14.94 3.14 3.04
CA SER A 69 15.18 2.47 4.32
C SER A 69 14.23 3.02 5.40
N ASP A 70 14.21 2.35 6.56
CA ASP A 70 13.58 2.84 7.79
C ASP A 70 12.06 3.07 7.68
N ARG A 71 11.41 2.25 6.86
CA ARG A 71 9.97 2.35 6.56
C ARG A 71 9.32 0.99 6.61
N ILE A 72 8.04 1.02 6.94
CA ILE A 72 7.16 -0.15 6.91
C ILE A 72 6.19 -0.03 5.74
N ALA A 73 5.93 -1.15 5.07
CA ALA A 73 5.13 -1.19 3.86
C ALA A 73 4.11 -2.33 3.87
N GLY A 74 3.03 -2.15 3.11
CA GLY A 74 2.05 -3.19 2.85
C GLY A 74 1.44 -3.00 1.47
N ALA A 75 0.72 -4.02 1.01
CA ALA A 75 0.08 -4.00 -0.29
C ALA A 75 -1.38 -4.47 -0.21
N PHE A 76 -2.20 -3.94 -1.11
CA PHE A 76 -3.59 -4.34 -1.25
C PHE A 76 -4.01 -4.26 -2.72
N GLY A 77 -5.10 -4.91 -3.08
CA GLY A 77 -5.51 -4.96 -4.47
C GLY A 77 -6.79 -5.70 -4.73
N SER A 78 -7.22 -5.64 -5.99
CA SER A 78 -8.36 -6.39 -6.49
C SER A 78 -7.99 -7.17 -7.75
N TYR A 79 -8.61 -8.32 -7.97
CA TYR A 79 -8.33 -9.16 -9.13
C TYR A 79 -9.59 -9.86 -9.65
N GLY A 80 -9.59 -10.29 -10.91
CA GLY A 80 -10.72 -11.06 -11.46
C GLY A 80 -10.60 -12.57 -11.21
N TRP A 81 -9.49 -13.14 -11.68
CA TRP A 81 -9.20 -14.58 -11.57
C TRP A 81 -7.79 -14.83 -11.05
N GLY A 82 -6.76 -14.47 -11.84
CA GLY A 82 -5.39 -14.91 -11.62
C GLY A 82 -4.65 -14.28 -10.44
N GLY A 83 -5.15 -13.16 -9.90
CA GLY A 83 -4.48 -12.46 -8.80
C GLY A 83 -3.06 -12.02 -9.15
N GLY A 84 -2.18 -11.95 -8.16
CA GLY A 84 -0.74 -11.83 -8.39
C GLY A 84 -0.15 -10.42 -8.25
N ALA A 85 -0.94 -9.36 -8.39
CA ALA A 85 -0.44 -7.99 -8.22
C ALA A 85 0.09 -7.73 -6.79
N VAL A 86 -0.65 -8.16 -5.77
CA VAL A 86 -0.22 -7.98 -4.36
C VAL A 86 0.99 -8.84 -4.04
N LYS A 87 1.03 -10.09 -4.54
CA LYS A 87 2.21 -10.95 -4.42
C LYS A 87 3.46 -10.30 -5.03
N TRP A 88 3.34 -9.76 -6.25
CA TRP A 88 4.43 -9.04 -6.91
C TRP A 88 4.88 -7.83 -6.10
N LEU A 89 3.94 -7.04 -5.57
CA LEU A 89 4.24 -5.89 -4.71
C LEU A 89 5.04 -6.30 -3.49
N TYR A 90 4.64 -7.36 -2.77
CA TYR A 90 5.41 -7.84 -1.62
C TYR A 90 6.80 -8.33 -1.99
N GLN A 91 6.96 -8.99 -3.14
CA GLN A 91 8.28 -9.39 -3.63
C GLN A 91 9.17 -8.16 -3.85
N GLU A 92 8.65 -7.09 -4.46
CA GLU A 92 9.40 -5.86 -4.67
C GLU A 92 9.71 -5.11 -3.37
N LEU A 93 8.77 -5.05 -2.42
CA LEU A 93 9.00 -4.46 -1.10
C LEU A 93 10.12 -5.21 -0.34
N LYS A 94 10.13 -6.54 -0.43
CA LYS A 94 11.19 -7.39 0.15
C LYS A 94 12.52 -7.23 -0.57
N ASN A 95 12.52 -7.10 -1.90
CA ASN A 95 13.73 -6.80 -2.68
C ASN A 95 14.34 -5.44 -2.28
N MET A 96 13.50 -4.47 -1.91
CA MET A 96 13.94 -3.18 -1.33
C MET A 96 14.36 -3.27 0.14
N LYS A 97 14.22 -4.43 0.80
CA LYS A 97 14.51 -4.66 2.22
C LYS A 97 13.69 -3.79 3.17
N LEU A 98 12.47 -3.44 2.76
CA LEU A 98 11.53 -2.74 3.63
C LEU A 98 10.87 -3.72 4.60
N GLU A 99 10.54 -3.25 5.80
CA GLU A 99 9.72 -4.01 6.74
C GLU A 99 8.31 -4.16 6.13
N THR A 100 7.75 -5.38 6.12
CA THR A 100 6.44 -5.64 5.50
C THR A 100 5.40 -6.07 6.51
N VAL A 101 4.20 -5.48 6.44
CA VAL A 101 3.00 -5.97 7.14
C VAL A 101 2.29 -6.96 6.23
N GLU A 102 2.27 -8.22 6.63
CA GLU A 102 1.65 -9.32 5.89
C GLU A 102 0.61 -10.05 6.77
N PRO A 103 -0.43 -10.67 6.18
CA PRO A 103 -0.75 -10.66 4.75
C PRO A 103 -1.31 -9.31 4.27
N GLY A 104 -1.25 -9.07 2.95
CA GLY A 104 -1.98 -7.96 2.33
C GLY A 104 -3.47 -8.24 2.22
N PHE A 105 -4.23 -7.25 1.74
CA PHE A 105 -5.67 -7.39 1.54
C PHE A 105 -6.02 -7.47 0.06
N GLU A 106 -6.57 -8.60 -0.37
CA GLU A 106 -6.96 -8.86 -1.75
C GLU A 106 -8.45 -9.15 -1.86
N VAL A 107 -9.12 -8.50 -2.82
CA VAL A 107 -10.55 -8.67 -3.10
C VAL A 107 -10.74 -9.24 -4.50
N LYS A 108 -11.67 -10.19 -4.63
CA LYS A 108 -12.06 -10.72 -5.94
C LYS A 108 -13.18 -9.85 -6.53
N TYR A 109 -12.93 -9.28 -7.71
CA TYR A 109 -13.80 -8.34 -8.40
C TYR A 109 -14.07 -7.07 -7.58
N ARG A 110 -15.35 -6.72 -7.41
CA ARG A 110 -15.79 -5.54 -6.67
C ARG A 110 -16.00 -5.94 -5.21
N PRO A 111 -15.49 -5.17 -4.23
CA PRO A 111 -15.71 -5.45 -2.81
C PRO A 111 -17.20 -5.54 -2.44
N SER A 112 -17.56 -6.56 -1.66
CA SER A 112 -18.80 -6.60 -0.88
C SER A 112 -18.73 -5.64 0.32
N ASP A 113 -19.84 -5.48 1.03
CA ASP A 113 -19.89 -4.65 2.25
C ASP A 113 -18.99 -5.24 3.34
N GLU A 114 -18.94 -6.57 3.48
CA GLU A 114 -18.01 -7.23 4.43
C GLU A 114 -16.54 -7.04 4.03
N GLU A 115 -16.22 -7.04 2.73
CA GLU A 115 -14.86 -6.78 2.25
C GLU A 115 -14.47 -5.29 2.40
N ILE A 116 -15.45 -4.38 2.40
CA ILE A 116 -15.25 -2.96 2.74
C ILE A 116 -14.91 -2.81 4.22
N ASP A 117 -15.59 -3.51 5.12
CA ASP A 117 -15.25 -3.56 6.53
C ASP A 117 -13.85 -4.18 6.75
N GLY A 118 -13.53 -5.22 6.00
CA GLY A 118 -12.19 -5.82 5.97
C GLY A 118 -11.10 -4.83 5.52
N CYS A 119 -11.40 -3.97 4.54
CA CYS A 119 -10.49 -2.88 4.14
C CYS A 119 -10.26 -1.88 5.28
N TYR A 120 -11.31 -1.54 6.03
CA TYR A 120 -11.21 -0.64 7.18
C TYR A 120 -10.33 -1.23 8.28
N GLU A 121 -10.57 -2.47 8.68
CA GLU A 121 -9.77 -3.15 9.70
C GLU A 121 -8.33 -3.39 9.23
N PHE A 122 -8.11 -3.66 7.95
CA PHE A 122 -6.76 -3.71 7.36
C PHE A 122 -6.02 -2.38 7.54
N GLY A 123 -6.68 -1.26 7.28
CA GLY A 123 -6.12 0.09 7.51
C GLY A 123 -5.75 0.32 8.97
N ARG A 124 -6.63 -0.04 9.90
CA ARG A 124 -6.37 0.07 11.35
C ARG A 124 -5.16 -0.75 11.79
N ASN A 125 -5.10 -2.00 11.35
CA ASN A 125 -4.02 -2.90 11.72
C ASN A 125 -2.68 -2.42 11.16
N PHE A 126 -2.67 -1.90 9.93
CA PHE A 126 -1.48 -1.26 9.36
C PHE A 126 -1.04 -0.04 10.18
N ALA A 127 -1.96 0.84 10.58
CA ALA A 127 -1.64 2.00 11.39
C ALA A 127 -1.06 1.64 12.77
N LYS A 128 -1.58 0.60 13.43
CA LYS A 128 -1.00 0.06 14.68
C LYS A 128 0.43 -0.43 14.47
N ALA A 129 0.68 -1.18 13.39
CA ALA A 129 2.02 -1.64 13.04
C ALA A 129 2.98 -0.47 12.75
N VAL A 130 2.52 0.58 12.07
CA VAL A 130 3.30 1.81 11.84
C VAL A 130 3.68 2.49 13.14
N LYS A 131 2.73 2.65 14.08
CA LYS A 131 2.99 3.24 15.40
C LYS A 131 4.05 2.45 16.15
N GLU A 132 3.92 1.12 16.18
CA GLU A 132 4.88 0.24 16.86
C GLU A 132 6.27 0.31 16.22
N TYR A 133 6.33 0.21 14.89
CA TYR A 133 7.59 0.32 14.14
C TYR A 133 8.28 1.67 14.39
N HIS A 134 7.51 2.76 14.46
CA HIS A 134 8.06 4.10 14.64
C HIS A 134 8.77 4.30 15.99
N LYS A 135 8.39 3.54 17.03
CA LYS A 135 9.04 3.61 18.36
C LYS A 135 10.53 3.30 18.32
N LYS A 136 11.01 2.56 17.31
CA LYS A 136 12.45 2.26 17.11
C LYS A 136 13.30 3.51 16.78
N PHE A 137 12.65 4.62 16.44
CA PHE A 137 13.28 5.88 16.01
C PHE A 137 13.01 7.04 16.99
N GLN A 138 12.43 6.73 18.15
CA GLN A 138 12.30 7.65 19.28
C GLN A 138 13.43 7.40 20.27
#